data_AF-A0A521ZZ70-F1
#
_entry.id   AF-A0A521ZZ70-F1
#
_cell.length_a   1.000
_cell.length_b   1.000
_cell.length_c   1.000
_cell.angle_alpha   90.00
_cell.angle_beta   90.00
_cell.angle_gamma   90.00
#
_symmetry.space_group_name_H-M   'P 1'
#
loop_
_entity.id
_entity.type
_entity.pdbx_description
1 polymer ?
#
loop_
_entity_poly.entity_id
_entity_poly.type
_entity_poly.pdbx_seq_one_letter_code
_entity_poly.pdbx_strand_id
1 'polypeptide(L)' 'MSTLAEIEKAAEKLPPEQKQELILFLGARLRAERAGLPEPRQFSREQVQSWLAEDEADLKRLQRV' A
#
# COMPACT_ATOMS: atom_id res chain seq x y z
N MET A 1 6.16 25.85 10.85
CA MET A 1 5.97 24.76 9.87
C MET A 1 6.81 23.60 10.35
N SER A 2 6.23 22.40 10.46
CA SER A 2 7.05 21.20 10.67
C SER A 2 7.71 20.80 9.35
N THR A 3 8.95 20.36 9.41
CA THR A 3 9.69 19.79 8.28
C THR A 3 9.20 18.37 7.99
N LEU A 4 9.44 17.86 6.77
CA LEU A 4 9.11 16.47 6.42
C LEU A 4 9.76 15.46 7.39
N ALA A 5 11.03 15.69 7.76
CA ALA A 5 11.75 14.85 8.70
C ALA A 5 11.11 14.82 10.11
N GLU A 6 10.52 15.93 10.56
CA GLU A 6 9.79 15.97 11.83
C GLU A 6 8.48 15.18 11.77
N ILE A 7 7.80 15.22 10.62
CA ILE A 7 6.57 14.46 10.37
C ILE A 7 6.87 12.95 10.33
N GLU A 8 7.93 12.54 9.63
CA GLU A 8 8.38 11.14 9.59
C GLU A 8 8.69 10.60 10.99
N LYS A 9 9.48 11.36 11.77
CA LYS A 9 9.80 10.98 13.16
C LYS A 9 8.59 10.94 14.08
N ALA A 10 7.57 11.79 13.84
CA ALA A 10 6.31 11.74 14.56
C ALA A 10 5.50 10.49 14.16
N ALA A 11 5.46 10.17 12.86
CA ALA A 11 4.76 9.01 12.33
C ALA A 11 5.37 7.70 12.84
N GLU A 12 6.68 7.59 13.01
CA GLU A 12 7.34 6.41 13.57
C GLU A 12 6.80 6.01 14.96
N LYS A 13 6.46 7.00 15.79
CA LYS A 13 5.97 6.82 17.16
C LYS A 13 4.49 6.42 17.25
N LEU A 14 3.75 6.48 16.15
CA LEU A 14 2.33 6.13 16.12
C LEU A 14 2.15 4.60 16.27
N PRO A 15 1.12 4.15 17.00
CA PRO A 15 0.72 2.75 16.99
C PRO A 15 0.23 2.34 15.58
N PRO A 16 0.26 1.04 15.23
CA PRO A 16 -0.09 0.55 13.90
C PRO A 16 -1.46 1.03 13.38
N GLU A 17 -2.47 1.08 14.25
CA GLU A 17 -3.83 1.49 13.92
C GLU A 17 -3.86 2.97 13.48
N GLN A 18 -3.15 3.84 14.20
CA GLN A 18 -3.06 5.26 13.85
C GLN A 18 -2.24 5.50 12.59
N LYS A 19 -1.24 4.65 12.30
CA LYS A 19 -0.51 4.70 11.02
C LYS A 19 -1.43 4.39 9.84
N GLN A 20 -2.32 3.41 9.99
CA GLN A 20 -3.31 3.08 8.97
C GLN A 20 -4.29 4.23 8.74
N GLU A 21 -4.83 4.82 9.80
CA GLU A 21 -5.72 5.99 9.71
C GLU A 21 -5.02 7.18 9.03
N LEU A 22 -3.75 7.43 9.36
CA LEU A 22 -2.95 8.50 8.76
C LEU A 22 -2.79 8.30 7.24
N ILE A 23 -2.51 7.07 6.78
CA ILE A 23 -2.40 6.77 5.34
C ILE A 23 -3.72 7.04 4.61
N LEU A 24 -4.85 6.62 5.19
CA LEU A 24 -6.18 6.84 4.60
C LEU A 24 -6.50 8.34 4.50
N PHE A 25 -6.21 9.09 5.57
CA PHE A 25 -6.41 10.53 5.63
C PHE A 25 -5.60 11.26 4.55
N LEU A 26 -4.30 10.98 4.46
CA LEU A 26 -3.41 11.59 3.47
C LEU A 26 -3.85 11.25 2.03
N GLY A 27 -4.19 9.98 1.77
CA GLY A 27 -4.71 9.55 0.47
C GLY A 27 -6.00 10.26 0.08
N ALA A 28 -6.94 10.46 1.01
CA ALA A 28 -8.18 11.20 0.76
C ALA A 28 -7.91 12.67 0.41
N ARG A 29 -6.98 13.33 1.14
CA ARG A 29 -6.60 14.72 0.89
C ARG A 29 -5.91 14.92 -0.45
N LEU A 30 -4.93 14.09 -0.78
CA LEU A 30 -4.24 14.16 -2.07
C LEU A 30 -5.19 14.01 -3.26
N ARG A 31 -6.17 13.09 -3.17
CA ARG A 31 -7.23 12.96 -4.19
C ARG A 31 -8.08 14.22 -4.29
N ALA A 32 -8.49 14.80 -3.16
CA ALA A 32 -9.33 15.99 -3.14
C ALA A 32 -8.62 17.23 -3.70
N GLU A 33 -7.32 17.34 -3.47
CA GLU A 33 -6.49 18.46 -3.93
C GLU A 33 -6.14 18.38 -5.43
N ARG A 34 -6.51 17.28 -6.11
CA ARG A 34 -5.98 16.92 -7.45
C ARG A 34 -4.46 16.99 -7.51
N ALA A 35 -3.80 16.90 -6.36
CA ALA A 35 -2.36 16.71 -6.30
C ALA A 35 -2.09 15.40 -7.04
N GLY A 36 -1.12 15.42 -7.94
CA GLY A 36 -0.79 14.25 -8.75
C GLY A 36 -0.61 13.05 -7.84
N LEU A 37 -1.57 12.12 -7.87
CA LEU A 37 -1.37 10.82 -7.25
C LEU A 37 -0.14 10.22 -7.93
N PRO A 38 0.73 9.50 -7.21
CA PRO A 38 1.77 8.73 -7.87
C PRO A 38 1.11 7.88 -8.95
N GLU A 39 1.72 7.87 -10.14
CA GLU A 39 1.22 7.12 -11.28
C GLU A 39 0.90 5.68 -10.86
N PRO A 40 -0.21 5.10 -11.35
CA PRO A 40 -0.54 3.71 -11.07
C PRO A 40 0.68 2.83 -11.30
N ARG A 41 1.01 2.00 -10.31
CA ARG A 41 2.15 1.09 -10.43
C ARG A 41 1.87 0.15 -11.61
N GLN A 42 2.72 0.21 -12.62
CA GLN A 42 2.66 -0.70 -13.75
C GLN A 42 3.36 -2.00 -13.36
N PHE A 43 2.69 -3.12 -13.56
CA PHE A 43 3.26 -4.45 -13.40
C PHE A 43 3.44 -5.09 -14.76
N SER A 44 4.55 -5.79 -14.95
CA SER A 44 4.75 -6.54 -16.19
C SER A 44 3.76 -7.70 -16.25
N ARG A 45 3.48 -8.19 -17.47
CA ARG A 45 2.61 -9.36 -17.66
C ARG A 45 3.18 -10.57 -16.90
N GLU A 46 4.49 -10.74 -16.90
CA GLU A 46 5.21 -11.82 -16.24
C GLU A 46 5.04 -11.76 -14.73
N GLN A 47 5.11 -10.57 -14.12
CA GLN A 47 4.86 -10.39 -12.69
C GLN A 47 3.45 -10.80 -12.29
N VAL A 48 2.45 -10.37 -13.06
CA VAL A 48 1.05 -10.73 -12.81
C VAL A 48 0.85 -12.26 -12.96
N GLN A 49 1.51 -12.88 -13.94
CA GLN A 49 1.44 -14.33 -14.13
C GLN A 49 2.10 -15.13 -12.98
N SER A 50 3.19 -14.63 -12.40
CA SER A 50 3.82 -15.26 -11.23
C SER A 50 2.85 -15.31 -10.05
N TRP A 51 2.20 -14.19 -9.73
CA TRP A 51 1.24 -14.13 -8.62
C TRP A 51 0.04 -15.05 -8.86
N LEU A 52 -0.49 -15.10 -10.08
CA LEU A 52 -1.57 -16.04 -10.42
C LEU A 52 -1.16 -17.50 -10.23
N ALA A 53 0.07 -17.86 -10.62
CA ALA A 53 0.58 -19.21 -10.46
C ALA A 53 0.82 -19.59 -8.99
N GLU A 54 1.28 -18.64 -8.17
CA GLU A 54 1.44 -18.80 -6.73
C GLU A 54 0.09 -19.05 -6.05
N ASP A 55 -0.91 -18.21 -6.32
CA ASP A 55 -2.28 -18.36 -5.81
C ASP A 55 -2.91 -19.70 -6.23
N GLU A 56 -2.75 -20.10 -7.50
CA GLU A 56 -3.27 -21.38 -7.99
C GLU A 56 -2.62 -22.57 -7.28
N ALA A 57 -1.32 -22.49 -6.98
CA ALA A 57 -0.62 -23.52 -6.23
C ALA A 57 -1.11 -23.60 -4.78
N ASP A 58 -1.39 -22.46 -4.14
CA ASP A 58 -1.97 -22.41 -2.80
C ASP A 58 -3.36 -23.02 -2.75
N LEU A 59 -4.24 -22.71 -3.71
CA LEU A 59 -5.56 -23.32 -3.81
C LEU A 59 -5.48 -24.84 -3.97
N LYS A 60 -4.57 -25.33 -4.81
CA LYS A 60 -4.34 -26.78 -4.99
C LYS A 60 -3.84 -27.45 -3.72
N ARG A 61 -3.03 -26.77 -2.89
CA ARG A 61 -2.58 -27.29 -1.59
C ARG A 61 -3.76 -27.46 -0.62
N LEU A 62 -4.66 -26.48 -0.56
CA LEU A 62 -5.84 -26.52 0.31
C LEU A 62 -6.85 -27.62 -0.06
N GLN A 63 -6.95 -27.97 -1.34
CA GLN A 63 -7.85 -29.02 -1.84
C GLN A 63 -7.33 -30.45 -1.61
N ARG A 64 -6.08 -30.62 -1.17
CA ARG A 64 -5.46 -31.93 -0.91
C ARG A 64 -5.54 -32.37 0.55
N VAL A 65 -6.24 -31.60 1.39
CA VAL A 65 -6.57 -31.88 2.79
C VAL A 65 -8.03 -32.33 2.87
#